data_AF-Q46K15-F1
#
_entry.id   AF-Q46K15-F1
#
_cell.length_a   1.000
_cell.length_b   1.000
_cell.length_c   1.000
_cell.angle_alpha   90.00
_cell.angle_beta   90.00
_cell.angle_gamma   90.00
#
_symmetry.space_group_name_H-M   'P 1'
#
loop_
_entity.id
_entity.type
_entity.pdbx_description
1 polymer ?
#
loop_
_entity_poly.entity_id
_entity_poly.type
_entity_poly.pdbx_seq_one_letter_code
_entity_poly.pdbx_strand_id
1 'polypeptide(L)'
;MKKSPIKTILAISVFAASIFLSSCSSSIKSESNPTKISADKKEVSFIPATDEDIFLYRQIGISYLCMARQIEVEFPKAISLAAKNYALLISSRHGGLIKELGKDKIPDKNIYNGAILQLLDGAMKNCPDMVPEEDQKKFLKTVEQLNQNK
;
A
#
# COMPACT_ATOMS: atom_id res chain seq x y z
N MET A 1 -63.78 15.84 -12.37
CA MET A 1 -63.82 14.60 -13.18
C MET A 1 -62.64 13.70 -12.78
N LYS A 2 -62.96 12.45 -12.42
CA LYS A 2 -62.14 11.21 -12.37
C LYS A 2 -60.71 11.20 -11.76
N LYS A 3 -60.61 10.50 -10.61
CA LYS A 3 -59.41 9.78 -10.08
C LYS A 3 -59.00 8.60 -10.97
N SER A 4 -57.75 8.12 -10.80
CA SER A 4 -57.25 6.70 -10.88
C SER A 4 -56.06 6.49 -11.85
N PRO A 5 -55.16 5.49 -11.68
CA PRO A 5 -54.38 5.12 -10.48
C PRO A 5 -52.88 4.82 -10.77
N ILE A 6 -52.14 4.62 -9.68
CA ILE A 6 -50.82 4.00 -9.53
C ILE A 6 -50.59 2.80 -10.46
N LYS A 7 -49.40 2.72 -11.08
CA LYS A 7 -48.74 1.46 -11.44
C LYS A 7 -47.24 1.52 -11.19
N THR A 8 -46.86 1.03 -10.02
CA THR A 8 -45.58 0.40 -9.70
C THR A 8 -45.28 -0.69 -10.74
N ILE A 9 -44.25 -0.53 -11.57
CA ILE A 9 -43.73 -1.62 -12.41
C ILE A 9 -42.21 -1.61 -12.33
N LEU A 10 -41.73 -2.53 -11.48
CA LEU A 10 -40.55 -3.39 -11.68
C LEU A 10 -39.21 -2.71 -11.98
N ALA A 11 -38.52 -2.37 -10.89
CA ALA A 11 -37.15 -2.83 -10.73
C ALA A 11 -37.15 -4.36 -10.74
N ILE A 12 -36.32 -4.99 -11.58
CA ILE A 12 -35.62 -6.28 -11.37
C ILE A 12 -34.91 -6.70 -12.68
N SER A 13 -33.68 -7.17 -12.49
CA SER A 13 -32.85 -8.00 -13.38
C SER A 13 -32.19 -7.36 -14.61
N VAL A 14 -31.11 -6.63 -14.38
CA VAL A 14 -29.92 -6.70 -15.24
C VAL A 14 -28.70 -7.03 -14.36
N PHE A 15 -28.70 -8.24 -13.79
CA PHE A 15 -27.55 -8.76 -13.03
C PHE A 15 -27.32 -10.27 -13.25
N ALA A 16 -27.85 -10.83 -14.35
CA ALA A 16 -27.82 -12.27 -14.61
C ALA A 16 -27.31 -12.64 -16.02
N ALA A 17 -26.36 -11.88 -16.59
CA ALA A 17 -25.84 -12.18 -17.92
C ALA A 17 -24.31 -12.00 -18.05
N SER A 18 -23.54 -12.36 -17.02
CA SER A 18 -22.06 -12.34 -17.11
C SER A 18 -21.36 -13.57 -16.51
N ILE A 19 -22.09 -14.60 -16.08
CA ILE A 19 -21.51 -15.79 -15.42
C ILE A 19 -21.16 -16.92 -16.41
N PHE A 20 -20.86 -16.63 -17.68
CA PHE A 20 -20.59 -17.72 -18.65
C PHE A 20 -19.36 -17.58 -19.55
N LEU A 21 -18.35 -16.78 -19.19
CA LEU A 21 -17.04 -16.85 -19.85
C LEU A 21 -15.89 -16.66 -18.84
N SER A 22 -15.55 -17.71 -18.10
CA SER A 22 -14.19 -17.88 -17.57
C SER A 22 -13.93 -19.34 -17.18
N SER A 23 -13.77 -20.20 -18.19
CA SER A 23 -12.98 -21.42 -18.04
C SER A 23 -11.53 -21.09 -18.35
N CYS A 24 -10.88 -20.33 -17.47
CA CYS A 24 -9.43 -20.33 -17.33
C CYS A 24 -9.14 -20.83 -15.92
N SER A 25 -8.81 -22.11 -15.83
CA SER A 25 -8.32 -22.77 -14.61
C SER A 25 -6.96 -22.18 -14.22
N SER A 26 -6.95 -21.02 -13.59
CA SER A 26 -5.83 -20.60 -12.76
C SER A 26 -6.15 -21.06 -11.35
N SER A 27 -5.46 -22.10 -10.89
CA SER A 27 -5.41 -22.47 -9.49
C SER A 27 -4.85 -21.30 -8.69
N ILE A 28 -5.70 -20.38 -8.25
CA ILE A 28 -5.34 -19.37 -7.27
C ILE A 28 -5.12 -20.13 -5.97
N LYS A 29 -3.88 -20.53 -5.69
CA LYS A 29 -3.45 -20.85 -4.33
C LYS A 29 -3.53 -19.56 -3.54
N SER A 30 -4.67 -19.33 -2.90
CA SER A 30 -4.81 -18.31 -1.88
C SER A 30 -3.99 -18.76 -0.66
N GLU A 31 -2.70 -18.46 -0.64
CA GLU A 31 -1.88 -18.47 0.57
C GLU A 31 -1.99 -17.06 1.18
N SER A 32 -3.15 -16.73 1.74
CA SER A 32 -3.47 -15.37 2.21
C SER A 32 -2.82 -15.00 3.55
N ASN A 33 -1.97 -15.86 4.12
CA ASN A 33 -1.31 -15.59 5.39
C ASN A 33 0.21 -15.84 5.32
N PRO A 34 1.05 -14.78 5.41
CA PRO A 34 2.51 -14.89 5.27
C PRO A 34 3.21 -15.51 6.50
N THR A 35 2.43 -16.00 7.47
CA THR A 35 2.88 -16.66 8.68
C THR A 35 2.63 -18.17 8.58
N LYS A 36 3.70 -18.98 8.55
CA LYS A 36 3.58 -20.45 8.63
C LYS A 36 3.69 -20.89 10.08
N ILE A 37 2.60 -21.44 10.64
CA ILE A 37 2.56 -21.97 12.00
C ILE A 37 2.67 -23.50 11.93
N SER A 38 3.82 -24.05 12.34
CA SER A 38 4.03 -25.49 12.51
C SER A 38 3.65 -25.94 13.93
N ALA A 39 2.99 -27.10 14.05
CA ALA A 39 2.37 -27.60 15.28
C ALA A 39 3.33 -28.19 16.32
N ASP A 40 4.64 -28.22 16.07
CA ASP A 40 5.65 -28.62 17.04
C ASP A 40 6.72 -27.52 17.15
N LYS A 41 6.85 -26.96 18.37
CA LYS A 41 7.74 -25.85 18.75
C LYS A 41 7.43 -24.51 18.04
N LYS A 42 7.00 -23.52 18.83
CA LYS A 42 6.46 -22.22 18.41
C LYS A 42 7.54 -21.29 17.80
N GLU A 43 8.15 -21.67 16.69
CA GLU A 43 9.01 -20.81 15.88
C GLU A 43 8.18 -20.24 14.73
N VAL A 44 7.80 -18.97 14.85
CA VAL A 44 7.07 -18.29 13.79
C VAL A 44 8.04 -18.01 12.65
N SER A 45 7.89 -18.73 11.53
CA SER A 45 8.64 -18.43 10.30
C SER A 45 7.88 -17.42 9.45
N PHE A 46 8.54 -16.30 9.16
CA PHE A 46 8.00 -15.26 8.28
C PHE A 46 8.46 -15.48 6.85
N ILE A 47 7.57 -15.20 5.90
CA ILE A 47 7.92 -15.11 4.48
C ILE A 47 8.44 -13.69 4.21
N PRO A 48 9.68 -13.51 3.68
CA PRO A 48 10.19 -12.19 3.32
C PRO A 48 9.29 -11.48 2.32
N ALA A 49 9.15 -10.16 2.46
CA ALA A 49 8.41 -9.33 1.51
C ALA A 49 9.06 -9.42 0.13
N THR A 50 8.27 -9.64 -0.92
CA THR A 50 8.74 -9.61 -2.30
C THR A 50 8.72 -8.19 -2.88
N ASP A 51 9.36 -7.98 -4.03
CA ASP A 51 9.22 -6.77 -4.83
C ASP A 51 7.76 -6.36 -5.07
N GLU A 52 6.85 -7.30 -5.31
CA GLU A 52 5.42 -7.02 -5.49
C GLU A 52 4.76 -6.53 -4.20
N ASP A 53 5.10 -7.12 -3.04
CA ASP A 53 4.64 -6.65 -1.73
C ASP A 53 5.13 -5.22 -1.49
N ILE A 54 6.43 -4.97 -1.72
CA ILE A 54 7.06 -3.66 -1.56
C ILE A 54 6.42 -2.61 -2.47
N PHE A 55 6.20 -2.95 -3.74
CA PHE A 55 5.50 -2.10 -4.70
C PHE A 55 4.10 -1.77 -4.20
N LEU A 56 3.32 -2.78 -3.81
CA LEU A 56 1.95 -2.61 -3.33
C LEU A 56 1.90 -1.71 -2.10
N TYR A 57 2.71 -1.98 -1.08
CA TYR A 57 2.73 -1.21 0.16
C TYR A 57 3.15 0.24 -0.09
N ARG A 58 4.09 0.46 -1.03
CA ARG A 58 4.49 1.81 -1.44
C ARG A 58 3.32 2.55 -2.08
N GLN A 59 2.60 1.93 -3.01
CA GLN A 59 1.44 2.55 -3.65
C GLN A 59 0.33 2.88 -2.63
N ILE A 60 0.08 1.99 -1.67
CA ILE A 60 -0.85 2.24 -0.55
C ILE A 60 -0.40 3.44 0.25
N GLY A 61 0.86 3.50 0.67
CA GLY A 61 1.39 4.62 1.44
C GLY A 61 1.32 5.95 0.71
N ILE A 62 1.59 5.98 -0.62
CA ILE A 62 1.49 7.19 -1.44
C ILE A 62 0.05 7.65 -1.48
N SER A 63 -0.89 6.74 -1.76
CA SER A 63 -2.32 7.05 -1.78
C SER A 63 -2.79 7.60 -0.43
N TYR A 64 -2.38 6.98 0.67
CA TYR A 64 -2.73 7.41 2.02
C TYR A 64 -2.20 8.82 2.34
N LEU A 65 -0.94 9.10 1.95
CA LEU A 65 -0.34 10.42 2.09
C LEU A 65 -1.12 11.47 1.27
N CYS A 66 -1.35 11.23 -0.01
CA CYS A 66 -2.05 12.18 -0.88
C CYS A 66 -3.46 12.48 -0.37
N MET A 67 -4.23 11.46 0.04
CA MET A 67 -5.58 11.64 0.57
C MET A 67 -5.59 12.36 1.91
N ALA A 68 -4.66 12.04 2.82
CA ALA A 68 -4.55 12.75 4.10
C ALA A 68 -4.29 14.25 3.90
N ARG A 69 -3.48 14.61 2.89
CA ARG A 69 -3.23 16.00 2.52
C ARG A 69 -4.43 16.70 1.91
N GLN A 70 -5.24 15.99 1.12
CA GLN A 70 -6.50 16.52 0.58
C GLN A 70 -7.50 16.90 1.67
N ILE A 71 -7.50 16.20 2.80
CA ILE A 71 -8.31 16.54 3.99
C ILE A 71 -7.52 17.36 5.02
N GLU A 72 -6.48 18.07 4.57
CA GLU A 72 -5.72 19.08 5.31
C GLU A 72 -4.93 18.56 6.53
N VAL A 73 -4.65 17.26 6.64
CA VAL A 73 -3.74 16.72 7.67
C VAL A 73 -2.34 17.26 7.41
N GLU A 74 -1.72 17.93 8.38
CA GLU A 74 -0.37 18.51 8.26
C GLU A 74 0.64 17.53 7.67
N PHE A 75 1.47 18.00 6.74
CA PHE A 75 2.37 17.15 5.97
C PHE A 75 3.28 16.25 6.82
N PRO A 76 3.98 16.73 7.87
CA PRO A 76 4.79 15.87 8.73
C PRO A 76 3.99 14.74 9.39
N LYS A 77 2.73 14.99 9.76
CA LYS A 77 1.84 13.99 10.35
C LYS A 77 1.38 12.98 9.30
N ALA A 78 0.97 13.46 8.12
CA ALA A 78 0.49 12.62 7.03
C ALA A 78 1.58 11.63 6.55
N ILE A 79 2.80 12.12 6.28
CA ILE A 79 3.89 11.26 5.80
C ILE A 79 4.37 10.29 6.88
N SER A 80 4.43 10.73 8.15
CA SER A 80 4.79 9.86 9.26
C SER A 80 3.76 8.74 9.45
N LEU A 81 2.46 9.04 9.34
CA LEU A 81 1.40 8.04 9.44
C LEU A 81 1.48 7.02 8.32
N ALA A 82 1.65 7.47 7.07
CA ALA A 82 1.78 6.59 5.92
C ALA A 82 3.04 5.70 6.01
N ALA A 83 4.18 6.26 6.41
CA ALA A 83 5.43 5.51 6.59
C ALA A 83 5.36 4.50 7.74
N LYS A 84 4.67 4.83 8.85
CA LYS A 84 4.42 3.88 9.95
C LYS A 84 3.54 2.73 9.49
N ASN A 85 2.49 3.00 8.70
CA ASN A 85 1.64 1.96 8.16
C ASN A 85 2.43 1.02 7.23
N TYR A 86 3.24 1.58 6.33
CA TYR A 86 4.15 0.81 5.48
C TYR A 86 5.09 -0.09 6.31
N ALA A 87 5.76 0.47 7.31
CA ALA A 87 6.67 -0.29 8.18
C ALA A 87 5.94 -1.37 8.98
N LEU A 88 4.73 -1.08 9.45
CA LEU A 88 3.88 -2.04 10.15
C LEU A 88 3.52 -3.23 9.25
N LEU A 89 3.17 -3.00 7.99
CA LEU A 89 2.85 -4.08 7.05
C LEU A 89 4.05 -5.02 6.87
N ILE A 90 5.25 -4.47 6.67
CA ILE A 90 6.47 -5.29 6.55
C ILE A 90 6.78 -6.03 7.86
N SER A 91 6.67 -5.35 8.99
CA SER A 91 7.04 -5.93 10.29
C SER A 91 6.06 -7.01 10.75
N SER A 92 4.77 -6.77 10.59
CA SER A 92 3.71 -7.68 11.05
C SER A 92 3.49 -8.86 10.10
N ARG A 93 3.58 -8.65 8.79
CA ARG A 93 3.35 -9.70 7.78
C ARG A 93 4.61 -10.47 7.42
N HIS A 94 5.75 -9.78 7.37
CA HIS A 94 7.01 -10.35 6.87
C HIS A 94 8.12 -10.39 7.93
N GLY A 95 7.82 -10.06 9.18
CA GLY A 95 8.78 -10.11 10.28
C GLY A 95 9.93 -9.12 10.17
N GLY A 96 9.82 -8.11 9.29
CA GLY A 96 10.92 -7.20 8.96
C GLY A 96 11.91 -7.74 7.92
N LEU A 97 11.56 -8.84 7.23
CA LEU A 97 12.38 -9.44 6.18
C LEU A 97 11.95 -8.92 4.80
N ILE A 98 12.93 -8.56 3.97
CA ILE A 98 12.73 -8.11 2.59
C ILE A 98 13.65 -8.94 1.71
N LYS A 99 13.09 -9.62 0.71
CA LYS A 99 13.78 -10.65 -0.08
C LYS A 99 15.05 -10.10 -0.74
N GLU A 100 14.98 -8.89 -1.28
CA GLU A 100 16.07 -8.23 -2.02
C GLU A 100 17.20 -7.77 -1.09
N LEU A 101 16.93 -7.65 0.22
CA LEU A 101 17.90 -7.21 1.23
C LEU A 101 18.48 -8.39 2.03
N GLY A 102 18.18 -9.62 1.63
CA GLY A 102 18.74 -10.84 2.19
C GLY A 102 17.91 -11.41 3.34
N LYS A 103 18.60 -12.11 4.25
CA LYS A 103 17.96 -12.87 5.34
C LYS A 103 17.89 -12.10 6.66
N ASP A 104 18.54 -10.96 6.72
CA ASP A 104 18.63 -10.19 7.95
C ASP A 104 17.36 -9.38 8.18
N LYS A 105 16.86 -9.44 9.41
CA LYS A 105 15.74 -8.62 9.83
C LYS A 105 16.15 -7.15 9.82
N ILE A 106 15.39 -6.34 9.10
CA ILE A 106 15.58 -4.90 9.10
C ILE A 106 14.85 -4.30 10.31
N PRO A 107 15.51 -3.44 11.11
CA PRO A 107 14.86 -2.73 12.19
C PRO A 107 13.72 -1.84 11.67
N ASP A 108 12.58 -1.81 12.36
CA ASP A 108 11.39 -1.04 11.97
C ASP A 108 11.70 0.44 11.73
N LYS A 109 12.64 1.02 12.49
CA LYS A 109 13.11 2.41 12.30
C LYS A 109 13.74 2.61 10.92
N ASN A 110 14.51 1.63 10.43
CA ASN A 110 15.15 1.69 9.12
C ASN A 110 14.11 1.53 8.01
N ILE A 111 13.14 0.62 8.19
CA ILE A 111 12.01 0.44 7.27
C ILE A 111 11.20 1.74 7.19
N TYR A 112 10.88 2.35 8.33
CA TYR A 112 10.17 3.63 8.42
C TYR A 112 10.90 4.76 7.69
N ASN A 113 12.22 4.91 7.92
CA ASN A 113 13.01 5.93 7.25
C ASN A 113 13.07 5.71 5.73
N GLY A 114 13.25 4.47 5.29
CA GLY A 114 13.20 4.11 3.88
C GLY A 114 11.82 4.37 3.26
N ALA A 115 10.76 4.11 4.02
CA ALA A 115 9.39 4.40 3.59
C ALA A 115 9.18 5.89 3.37
N ILE A 116 9.61 6.76 4.29
CA ILE A 116 9.49 8.23 4.10
C ILE A 116 10.07 8.65 2.75
N LEU A 117 11.27 8.18 2.40
CA LEU A 117 11.92 8.54 1.14
C LEU A 117 11.14 8.05 -0.08
N GLN A 118 10.69 6.79 -0.06
CA GLN A 118 9.93 6.20 -1.17
C GLN A 118 8.56 6.85 -1.34
N LEU A 119 7.88 7.15 -0.24
CA LEU A 119 6.57 7.79 -0.26
C LEU A 119 6.67 9.25 -0.70
N LEU A 120 7.74 9.95 -0.32
CA LEU A 120 8.00 11.31 -0.75
C LEU A 120 8.25 11.39 -2.26
N ASP A 121 9.15 10.56 -2.79
CA ASP A 121 9.41 10.46 -4.23
C ASP A 121 8.14 10.14 -5.02
N GLY A 122 7.36 9.18 -4.54
CA GLY A 122 6.09 8.80 -5.17
C GLY A 122 5.03 9.89 -5.09
N ALA A 123 4.91 10.60 -3.96
CA ALA A 123 3.97 11.69 -3.80
C ALA A 123 4.32 12.89 -4.68
N MET A 124 5.61 13.21 -4.86
CA MET A 124 6.04 14.25 -5.80
C MET A 124 5.62 13.95 -7.25
N LYS A 125 5.53 12.68 -7.64
CA LYS A 125 5.10 12.26 -8.98
C LYS A 125 3.57 12.20 -9.11
N ASN A 126 2.88 11.75 -8.08
CA ASN A 126 1.46 11.41 -8.17
C ASN A 126 0.53 12.51 -7.64
N CYS A 127 0.98 13.32 -6.69
CA CYS A 127 0.22 14.41 -6.07
C CYS A 127 1.14 15.59 -5.68
N PRO A 128 1.87 16.19 -6.63
CA PRO A 128 2.89 17.21 -6.35
C PRO A 128 2.38 18.37 -5.52
N ASP A 129 1.15 18.83 -5.77
CA ASP A 129 0.52 19.97 -5.07
C ASP A 129 0.28 19.69 -3.58
N MET A 130 0.27 18.42 -3.17
CA MET A 130 0.06 18.00 -1.79
C MET A 130 1.36 17.95 -0.97
N VAL A 131 2.51 18.04 -1.64
CA VAL A 131 3.85 18.02 -1.03
C VAL A 131 4.39 19.44 -0.93
N PRO A 132 4.74 19.95 0.27
CA PRO A 132 5.29 21.28 0.44
C PRO A 132 6.58 21.49 -0.37
N GLU A 133 6.74 22.66 -1.00
CA GLU A 133 7.92 22.95 -1.82
C GLU A 133 9.25 22.78 -1.08
N GLU A 134 9.30 23.14 0.21
CA GLU A 134 10.50 23.01 1.02
C GLU A 134 10.93 21.53 1.15
N ASP A 135 9.98 20.64 1.40
CA ASP A 135 10.21 19.21 1.50
C ASP A 135 10.64 18.60 0.16
N GLN A 136 10.05 19.05 -0.95
CA GLN A 136 10.49 18.65 -2.30
C GLN A 136 11.94 19.05 -2.56
N LYS A 137 12.29 20.32 -2.30
CA LYS A 137 13.64 20.86 -2.51
C LYS A 137 14.66 20.13 -1.63
N LYS A 138 14.32 19.91 -0.36
CA LYS A 138 15.18 19.17 0.58
C LYS A 138 15.44 17.74 0.10
N PHE A 139 14.40 17.03 -0.34
CA PHE A 139 14.52 15.68 -0.87
C PHE A 139 15.41 15.62 -2.10
N LEU A 140 15.15 16.46 -3.11
CA LEU A 140 15.94 16.50 -4.34
C LEU A 140 17.42 16.79 -4.08
N LYS A 141 17.71 17.74 -3.18
CA LYS A 141 19.09 18.04 -2.75
C LYS A 141 19.77 16.82 -2.11
N THR A 142 19.06 16.08 -1.26
CA THR A 142 19.60 14.85 -0.66
C THR A 142 19.87 13.78 -1.72
N VAL A 143 18.96 13.58 -2.69
CA VAL A 143 19.16 12.62 -3.78
C VAL A 143 20.36 12.99 -4.65
N GLU A 144 20.51 14.27 -4.98
CA GLU A 144 21.65 14.76 -5.76
C GLU A 144 22.99 14.50 -5.05
N GLN A 145 23.07 14.80 -3.75
CA GLN A 145 24.25 14.53 -2.94
C GLN A 145 24.60 13.02 -2.89
N LEU A 146 23.59 12.15 -2.79
CA LEU A 146 23.82 10.70 -2.79
C LEU A 146 24.34 10.18 -4.14
N ASN A 147 23.92 10.79 -5.24
CA ASN A 147 24.39 10.43 -6.59
C ASN A 147 25.79 10.95 -6.89
N GLN A 148 26.21 12.06 -6.29
CA GLN A 148 27.57 12.61 -6.42
C GLN A 148 28.61 11.83 -5.61
N ASN A 149 28.17 11.09 -4.60
CA ASN A 149 29.03 10.26 -3.73
C ASN A 149 29.13 8.80 -4.19
N LYS A 150 28.61 8.47 -5.38
CA LYS A 150 28.72 7.16 -6.04
C LYS A 150 29.80 7.19 -7.11
#